data_AF-A0A3D5KBZ5-F1
#
_entry.id   AF-A0A3D5KBZ5-F1
#
_cell.length_a   1.000
_cell.length_b   1.000
_cell.length_c   1.000
_cell.angle_alpha   90.00
_cell.angle_beta   90.00
_cell.angle_gamma   90.00
#
_symmetry.space_group_name_H-M   'P 1'
#
loop_
_entity.id
_entity.type
_entity.pdbx_description
1 polymer ?
#
loop_
_entity_poly.entity_id
_entity_poly.type
_entity_poly.pdbx_seq_one_letter_code
_entity_poly.pdbx_strand_id
1 'polypeptide(L)'
;MNSQLRKELIKYKDTTIELIGAVEKEDYDLLESLIEKRSKVIKAIEKLKYSQEEFRAICTELKILFFQDKMNKLMNEKKLKIKRQLDSMNENKNLRNSYNKKFNVDSIFFNKKI
;
A
#
# COMPACT_ATOMS: atom_id res chain seq x y z
N MET A 1 16.17 -12.58 -29.09
CA MET A 1 14.99 -12.21 -28.28
C MET A 1 14.53 -13.41 -27.48
N ASN A 2 14.93 -13.47 -26.21
CA ASN A 2 14.59 -14.54 -25.28
C ASN A 2 13.07 -14.60 -25.02
N SER A 3 12.38 -15.57 -25.66
CA SER A 3 10.92 -15.78 -25.55
C SER A 3 10.47 -16.03 -24.11
N GLN A 4 11.31 -16.69 -23.31
CA GLN A 4 11.01 -16.98 -21.91
C GLN A 4 11.08 -15.71 -21.05
N LEU A 5 12.11 -14.88 -21.25
CA LEU A 5 12.22 -13.59 -20.55
C LEU A 5 11.01 -12.70 -20.81
N ARG A 6 10.57 -12.62 -22.08
CA ARG A 6 9.38 -11.82 -22.43
C ARG A 6 8.12 -12.32 -21.75
N LYS A 7 7.90 -13.63 -21.69
CA LYS A 7 6.76 -14.23 -20.98
C LYS A 7 6.74 -13.88 -19.50
N GLU A 8 7.89 -14.01 -18.81
CA GLU A 8 7.96 -13.68 -17.39
C GLU A 8 7.81 -12.17 -17.13
N LEU A 9 8.34 -11.31 -18.01
CA LEU A 9 8.14 -9.85 -17.91
C LEU A 9 6.69 -9.43 -18.18
N ILE A 10 5.97 -10.14 -19.06
CA ILE A 10 4.52 -9.96 -19.24
C ILE A 10 3.78 -10.33 -17.95
N LYS A 11 4.06 -11.51 -17.37
CA LYS A 11 3.45 -11.92 -16.09
C LYS A 11 3.72 -10.91 -14.97
N TYR A 12 4.94 -10.36 -14.93
CA TYR A 12 5.30 -9.34 -13.96
C TYR A 12 4.44 -8.09 -14.12
N LYS A 13 4.30 -7.61 -15.36
CA LYS A 13 3.44 -6.47 -15.70
C LYS A 13 1.99 -6.74 -15.33
N ASP A 14 1.44 -7.89 -15.74
CA ASP A 14 0.03 -8.22 -15.52
C ASP A 14 -0.28 -8.31 -14.03
N THR A 15 0.60 -8.98 -13.25
CA THR A 15 0.46 -9.04 -11.79
C THR A 15 0.59 -7.65 -11.14
N THR A 16 1.40 -6.76 -11.72
CA THR A 16 1.51 -5.36 -11.24
C THR A 16 0.22 -4.58 -11.52
N ILE A 17 -0.43 -4.80 -12.67
CA ILE A 17 -1.72 -4.19 -12.99
C ILE A 17 -2.83 -4.73 -12.08
N GLU A 18 -2.85 -6.04 -11.83
CA GLU A 18 -3.76 -6.67 -10.86
C GLU A 18 -3.58 -6.06 -9.46
N LEU A 19 -2.34 -5.87 -9.01
CA LEU A 19 -2.03 -5.22 -7.74
C LEU A 19 -2.54 -3.79 -7.67
N ILE A 20 -2.34 -2.99 -8.72
CA ILE A 20 -2.87 -1.62 -8.79
C ILE A 20 -4.39 -1.64 -8.61
N GLY A 21 -5.09 -2.53 -9.32
CA GLY A 21 -6.54 -2.65 -9.21
C GLY A 21 -7.01 -3.08 -7.81
N ALA A 22 -6.29 -4.02 -7.17
CA ALA A 22 -6.59 -4.45 -5.81
C ALA A 22 -6.39 -3.31 -4.79
N VAL A 23 -5.31 -2.53 -4.90
CA VAL A 23 -5.06 -1.37 -4.04
C VAL A 23 -6.11 -0.27 -4.28
N GLU A 24 -6.50 -0.02 -5.53
CA GLU A 24 -7.56 0.95 -5.87
C GLU A 24 -8.88 0.57 -5.20
N LYS A 25 -9.25 -0.72 -5.25
CA LYS A 25 -10.47 -1.30 -4.65
C LYS A 25 -10.40 -1.54 -3.14
N GLU A 26 -9.24 -1.36 -2.53
CA GLU A 26 -9.00 -1.67 -1.10
C GLU A 26 -9.28 -3.15 -0.76
N ASP A 27 -9.02 -4.05 -1.73
CA ASP A 27 -9.16 -5.49 -1.58
C ASP A 27 -7.87 -6.08 -0.99
N TYR A 28 -7.74 -5.98 0.34
CA TYR A 28 -6.52 -6.36 1.06
C TYR A 28 -6.27 -7.87 1.08
N ASP A 29 -7.32 -8.68 1.01
CA ASP A 29 -7.22 -10.15 0.99
C ASP A 29 -6.52 -10.62 -0.28
N LEU A 30 -6.81 -9.96 -1.41
CA LEU A 30 -6.17 -10.27 -2.69
C LEU A 30 -4.70 -9.79 -2.74
N LEU A 31 -4.33 -8.72 -2.03
CA LEU A 31 -2.99 -8.12 -2.11
C LEU A 31 -1.88 -9.07 -1.72
N GLU A 32 -2.05 -9.85 -0.66
CA GLU A 32 -1.01 -10.76 -0.17
C GLU A 32 -0.65 -11.80 -1.23
N SER A 33 -1.67 -12.43 -1.82
CA SER A 33 -1.50 -13.43 -2.88
C SER A 33 -0.81 -12.85 -4.12
N LEU A 34 -1.14 -11.62 -4.49
CA LEU A 34 -0.57 -10.94 -5.66
C LEU A 34 0.88 -10.50 -5.42
N ILE A 35 1.22 -10.05 -4.21
CA ILE A 35 2.61 -9.74 -3.83
C ILE A 35 3.48 -11.01 -3.89
N GLU A 36 2.95 -12.13 -3.40
CA GLU A 36 3.66 -13.41 -3.44
C GLU A 36 3.84 -13.90 -4.89
N LYS A 37 2.79 -13.83 -5.72
CA LYS A 37 2.83 -14.14 -7.16
C LYS A 37 3.89 -13.29 -7.87
N ARG A 38 3.91 -11.98 -7.63
CA ARG A 38 4.90 -11.08 -8.21
C ARG A 38 6.33 -11.43 -7.77
N SER A 39 6.53 -11.79 -6.50
CA SER A 39 7.84 -12.24 -6.00
C SER A 39 8.30 -13.55 -6.66
N LYS A 40 7.39 -14.49 -6.91
CA LYS A 40 7.70 -15.74 -7.63
C LYS A 40 8.14 -15.44 -9.07
N VAL A 41 7.50 -14.49 -9.75
CA VAL A 41 7.89 -14.06 -11.10
C VAL A 41 9.28 -13.42 -11.11
N ILE A 42 9.60 -12.54 -10.14
CA ILE A 42 10.94 -11.93 -10.03
C ILE A 42 12.02 -13.03 -9.90
N LYS A 43 11.81 -13.98 -8.99
CA LYS A 43 12.72 -15.12 -8.79
C LYS A 43 12.85 -15.99 -10.04
N ALA A 44 11.80 -16.10 -10.86
CA ALA A 44 11.86 -16.82 -12.12
C ALA A 44 12.73 -16.06 -13.13
N ILE A 45 12.57 -14.74 -13.23
CA ILE A 45 13.39 -13.87 -14.10
C ILE A 45 14.86 -13.95 -13.70
N GLU A 46 15.20 -13.82 -12.41
CA GLU A 46 16.59 -13.86 -11.92
C GLU A 46 17.35 -15.14 -12.29
N LYS A 47 16.64 -16.26 -12.49
CA LYS A 47 17.22 -17.54 -12.90
C LYS A 47 17.45 -17.67 -14.40
N LEU A 48 16.91 -16.76 -15.21
CA LEU A 48 17.05 -16.78 -16.66
C LEU A 48 18.40 -16.19 -17.08
N LYS A 49 18.99 -16.77 -18.12
CA LYS A 49 20.13 -16.16 -18.82
C LYS A 49 19.61 -15.19 -19.87
N TYR A 50 19.94 -13.91 -19.71
CA TYR A 50 19.64 -12.85 -20.66
C TYR A 50 20.73 -11.78 -20.65
N SER A 51 20.83 -11.01 -21.73
CA SER A 51 21.68 -9.81 -21.74
C SER A 51 20.93 -8.62 -21.15
N GLN A 52 21.69 -7.65 -20.64
CA GLN A 52 21.12 -6.42 -20.09
C GLN A 52 20.36 -5.62 -21.16
N GLU A 53 20.85 -5.62 -22.41
CA GLU A 53 20.19 -4.94 -23.54
C GLU A 53 18.85 -5.60 -23.87
N GLU A 54 18.78 -6.94 -23.92
CA GLU A 54 17.53 -7.66 -24.17
C GLU A 54 16.49 -7.36 -23.09
N PHE A 55 16.90 -7.39 -21.81
CA PHE A 55 16.03 -7.07 -20.70
C PHE A 55 15.48 -5.64 -20.80
N ARG A 56 16.36 -4.67 -21.08
CA ARG A 56 16.00 -3.25 -21.17
C ARG A 56 15.05 -2.98 -22.33
N ALA A 57 15.28 -3.62 -23.48
CA ALA A 57 14.42 -3.50 -24.66
C ALA A 57 13.00 -3.96 -24.34
N ILE A 58 12.85 -5.15 -23.75
CA ILE A 58 11.53 -5.71 -23.41
C ILE A 58 10.85 -4.88 -22.30
N CYS A 59 11.59 -4.44 -21.28
CA CYS A 59 11.05 -3.56 -20.23
C CYS A 59 10.49 -2.25 -20.79
N THR A 60 11.19 -1.68 -21.78
CA THR A 60 10.77 -0.45 -22.45
C THR A 60 9.52 -0.68 -23.29
N GLU A 61 9.51 -1.74 -24.12
CA GLU A 61 8.35 -2.14 -24.93
C GLU A 61 7.10 -2.36 -24.07
N LEU A 62 7.23 -3.10 -22.97
CA LEU A 62 6.13 -3.44 -22.08
C LEU A 62 5.73 -2.29 -21.14
N LYS A 63 6.51 -1.20 -21.11
CA LYS A 63 6.36 -0.04 -20.21
C LYS A 63 6.40 -0.43 -18.73
N ILE A 64 7.28 -1.36 -18.35
CA ILE A 64 7.35 -1.88 -16.98
C ILE A 64 7.59 -0.78 -15.95
N LEU A 65 8.53 0.13 -16.23
CA LEU A 65 8.84 1.25 -15.33
C LEU A 65 7.64 2.16 -15.08
N PHE A 66 6.80 2.38 -16.10
CA PHE A 66 5.58 3.19 -15.96
C PHE A 66 4.59 2.56 -14.98
N PHE A 67 4.30 1.26 -15.13
CA PHE A 67 3.38 0.57 -14.23
C PHE A 67 3.94 0.45 -12.80
N GLN A 68 5.24 0.23 -12.67
CA GLN A 68 5.89 0.18 -11.36
C GLN A 68 5.85 1.55 -10.64
N ASP A 69 6.11 2.64 -11.35
CA ASP A 69 5.99 3.99 -10.79
C ASP A 69 4.55 4.31 -10.38
N LYS A 70 3.57 3.97 -11.23
CA LYS A 70 2.14 4.12 -10.88
C LYS A 70 1.80 3.37 -9.59
N MET A 71 2.22 2.10 -9.48
CA MET A 71 1.98 1.29 -8.28
C MET A 71 2.62 1.91 -7.03
N ASN A 72 3.88 2.36 -7.13
CA ASN A 72 4.58 2.97 -6.00
C ASN A 72 3.90 4.25 -5.51
N LYS A 73 3.46 5.12 -6.43
CA LYS A 73 2.71 6.33 -6.10
C LYS A 73 1.41 6.01 -5.39
N LEU A 74 0.61 5.10 -5.95
CA LEU A 74 -0.66 4.68 -5.38
C LEU A 74 -0.50 4.12 -3.95
N MET A 75 0.48 3.25 -3.73
CA MET A 75 0.73 2.66 -2.43
C MET A 75 1.14 3.72 -1.39
N ASN A 76 1.98 4.68 -1.79
CA ASN A 76 2.36 5.81 -0.94
C ASN A 76 1.18 6.72 -0.61
N GLU A 77 0.33 7.03 -1.59
CA GLU A 77 -0.87 7.83 -1.39
C GLU A 77 -1.84 7.16 -0.40
N LYS A 78 -2.11 5.86 -0.58
CA LYS A 78 -2.96 5.09 0.35
C LYS A 78 -2.38 5.04 1.76
N LYS A 79 -1.07 4.80 1.89
CA LYS A 79 -0.36 4.84 3.18
C LYS A 79 -0.52 6.20 3.88
N LEU A 80 -0.34 7.30 3.15
CA LEU A 80 -0.50 8.65 3.68
C LEU A 80 -1.95 8.94 4.10
N LYS A 81 -2.93 8.47 3.31
CA LYS A 81 -4.36 8.60 3.64
C LYS A 81 -4.69 7.90 4.96
N ILE A 82 -4.25 6.65 5.13
CA ILE A 82 -4.46 5.88 6.37
C ILE A 82 -3.81 6.58 7.56
N LYS A 83 -2.58 7.07 7.40
CA LYS A 83 -1.88 7.82 8.47
C LYS A 83 -2.68 9.04 8.93
N ARG A 84 -3.17 9.86 7.97
CA ARG A 84 -4.00 11.04 8.29
C ARG A 84 -5.30 10.67 9.00
N GLN A 85 -5.94 9.56 8.60
CA GLN A 85 -7.14 9.07 9.28
C GLN A 85 -6.85 8.69 10.74
N LEU A 86 -5.76 7.96 10.99
CA LEU A 86 -5.34 7.62 12.35
C LEU A 86 -5.03 8.85 13.20
N ASP A 87 -4.30 9.82 12.64
CA ASP A 87 -3.97 11.07 13.33
C ASP A 87 -5.26 11.83 13.71
N SER A 88 -6.22 11.95 12.79
CA SER A 88 -7.52 12.59 13.06
C SER A 88 -8.37 11.85 14.10
N MET A 89 -8.33 10.51 14.13
CA MET A 89 -9.01 9.71 15.15
C MET A 89 -8.40 9.96 16.53
N ASN A 90 -7.08 10.06 16.61
CA ASN A 90 -6.37 10.34 17.86
C ASN A 90 -6.67 11.75 18.38
N GLU A 91 -6.70 12.75 17.50
CA GLU A 91 -7.11 14.12 17.83
C GLU A 91 -8.54 14.16 18.36
N ASN A 92 -9.49 13.51 17.68
CA ASN A 92 -10.89 13.44 18.12
C ASN A 92 -11.05 12.74 19.47
N LYS A 93 -10.28 11.67 19.73
CA LYS A 93 -10.24 10.99 21.03
C LYS A 93 -9.71 11.91 22.13
N ASN A 94 -8.65 12.67 21.85
CA ASN A 94 -8.07 13.62 22.80
C ASN A 94 -9.02 14.78 23.10
N LEU A 95 -9.69 15.33 22.08
CA LEU A 95 -10.72 16.35 22.26
C LEU A 95 -11.88 15.81 23.12
N ARG A 96 -12.44 14.65 22.78
CA ARG A 96 -13.52 14.02 23.56
C ARG A 96 -13.12 13.79 25.03
N ASN A 97 -11.89 13.34 25.28
CA ASN A 97 -11.37 13.15 26.65
C ASN A 97 -11.19 14.48 27.39
N SER A 98 -10.78 15.54 26.69
CA SER A 98 -10.61 16.89 27.26
C SER A 98 -11.96 17.55 27.59
N TYR A 99 -12.95 17.43 26.70
CA TYR A 99 -14.31 17.92 26.94
C TYR A 99 -14.99 17.14 28.09
N ASN A 100 -14.91 15.80 28.14
CA ASN A 100 -15.47 15.03 29.26
C ASN A 100 -14.79 15.33 30.61
N LYS A 101 -13.52 15.74 30.62
CA LYS A 101 -12.85 16.17 31.86
C LYS A 101 -13.41 17.47 32.41
N LYS A 102 -13.89 18.38 31.57
CA LYS A 102 -14.51 19.65 32.00
C LYS A 102 -15.91 19.48 32.60
N PHE A 103 -16.64 18.42 32.24
CA PHE A 103 -17.99 18.14 32.77
C PHE A 103 -17.99 17.27 34.04
N ASN A 104 -16.84 16.74 34.48
CA ASN A 104 -16.69 15.93 35.68
C ASN A 104 -16.07 16.70 36.87
N VAL A 105 -16.13 18.03 36.86
CA VAL A 105 -15.66 18.89 37.97
C VAL A 105 -16.85 19.50 38.71
N ASP A 106 -17.86 18.71 39.06
CA ASP A 106 -18.96 19.13 39.93
C ASP A 106 -19.34 18.02 40.93
N SER A 107 -18.41 17.71 41.83
CA SER A 107 -18.76 16.99 43.07
C SER A 107 -18.05 17.55 44.31
N ILE A 108 -17.85 18.87 44.36
CA ILE A 108 -17.49 19.58 45.60
C ILE A 108 -18.69 20.42 46.06
N PHE A 109 -19.85 19.78 46.25
CA PHE A 109 -20.93 20.36 47.01
C PHE A 109 -21.48 19.32 47.98
N PHE A 110 -21.71 19.76 49.21
CA PHE A 110 -22.14 19.03 50.41
C PHE A 110 -21.04 18.29 51.19
N ASN A 111 -20.42 18.99 52.15
CA ASN A 111 -20.76 18.82 53.57
C ASN A 111 -19.94 19.80 54.46
N LYS A 112 -20.45 21.00 54.70
CA LYS A 112 -20.08 21.78 55.89
C LYS A 112 -21.27 21.69 56.85
N LYS A 113 -21.17 20.83 57.86
CA LYS A 113 -22.10 20.86 59.00
C LYS A 113 -21.80 22.10 59.83
N ILE A 114 -22.87 22.87 60.11
CA ILE A 114 -22.96 23.84 61.20
C ILE A 114 -23.16 23.06 62.49
#